data_AF-A0AAU5P1G8-F1
#
_entry.id   AF-A0AAU5P1G8-F1
#
_cell.length_a   1.000
_cell.length_b   1.000
_cell.length_c   1.000
_cell.angle_alpha   90.00
_cell.angle_beta   90.00
_cell.angle_gamma   90.00
#
_symmetry.space_group_name_H-M   'P 1'
#
loop_
_entity.id
_entity.type
_entity.pdbx_description
1 polymer ?
#
loop_
_entity_poly.entity_id
_entity_poly.type
_entity_poly.pdbx_seq_one_letter_code
_entity_poly.pdbx_strand_id
1 'polypeptide(L)'
;MGTLSGGRDRYVDFLRAWAIVLVVFGHWLITGLVRDPNGAISAPELLATVHWTQWLTLGFQIMPLFFLAGGHAAGGSWARARNEGRTAAGWVGQRALRLLLPAGVYSGLVLLAVAICSAVGVDPGILALVGWAMAMQFWFLPVYLLLSAATPLLHAAHRRWGLRVPVVMGAVALVADALVVGLHAPVVGLLNYVLVWGVAYQLGFCWRDMLIAERSGLPVCMAVGGALAFGALVTFGPFPVSLILVTRQSPSNTNPPSAAMLAWVVGQVGVALVVAPVLRRVLERERLWRLVRPLGGVSMTLYLWHMLPVLVVAAGFYLTGIAPEPGYGSGSWWVLRVPWVVVLGVLLVGVVGVLGPLERGLSAVYEWTRPGDLPRRPWTLGLGLVSSVSALVWFAGHGFAYGGRFPVVPAVGLVVGVGLVMVTGRSSVDRGLRLTSA
;
A
#
# COMPACT_ATOMS: atom_id res chain seq x y z
N MET A 1 -22.24 -9.57 -27.47
CA MET A 1 -22.29 -8.15 -27.03
C MET A 1 -23.24 -8.09 -25.84
N GLY A 2 -22.69 -8.18 -24.63
CA GLY A 2 -23.45 -7.98 -23.39
C GLY A 2 -23.06 -6.63 -22.83
N THR A 3 -24.02 -5.71 -22.78
CA THR A 3 -23.90 -4.43 -22.09
C THR A 3 -23.55 -4.70 -20.63
N LEU A 4 -22.31 -4.37 -20.22
CA LEU A 4 -21.98 -4.28 -18.81
C LEU A 4 -22.78 -3.11 -18.23
N SER A 5 -23.99 -3.41 -17.77
CA SER A 5 -24.70 -2.62 -16.77
C SER A 5 -23.70 -2.28 -15.66
N GLY A 6 -23.80 -1.06 -15.10
CA GLY A 6 -22.81 -0.42 -14.21
C GLY A 6 -22.55 -1.10 -12.86
N GLY A 7 -22.43 -2.43 -12.84
CA GLY A 7 -22.04 -3.25 -11.73
C GLY A 7 -20.56 -3.13 -11.41
N ARG A 8 -20.28 -3.23 -10.11
CA ARG A 8 -18.95 -3.25 -9.53
C ARG A 8 -18.23 -4.55 -9.91
N ASP A 9 -17.02 -4.47 -10.46
CA ASP A 9 -16.24 -5.64 -10.85
C ASP A 9 -15.71 -6.38 -9.60
N ARG A 10 -16.32 -7.53 -9.29
CA ARG A 10 -15.98 -8.37 -8.13
C ARG A 10 -14.52 -8.83 -8.16
N TYR A 11 -13.92 -9.01 -9.34
CA TYR A 11 -12.54 -9.47 -9.45
C TYR A 11 -11.54 -8.36 -9.07
N VAL A 12 -11.82 -7.11 -9.44
CA VAL A 12 -11.00 -5.95 -9.03
C VAL A 12 -11.05 -5.76 -7.51
N ASP A 13 -12.22 -5.91 -6.91
CA ASP A 13 -12.36 -5.89 -5.45
C ASP A 13 -11.62 -7.06 -4.78
N PHE A 14 -11.71 -8.26 -5.37
CA PHE A 14 -10.97 -9.43 -4.90
C PHE A 14 -9.47 -9.19 -4.93
N LEU A 15 -8.91 -8.66 -6.03
CA LEU A 15 -7.48 -8.36 -6.11
C LEU A 15 -7.01 -7.43 -4.99
N ARG A 16 -7.80 -6.39 -4.67
CA ARG A 16 -7.48 -5.47 -3.57
C ARG A 16 -7.56 -6.16 -2.22
N ALA A 17 -8.62 -6.92 -1.95
CA ALA A 17 -8.77 -7.65 -0.70
C ALA A 17 -7.66 -8.69 -0.52
N TRP A 18 -7.36 -9.46 -1.57
CA TRP A 18 -6.31 -10.46 -1.61
C TRP A 18 -4.92 -9.84 -1.36
N ALA A 19 -4.63 -8.71 -2.00
CA ALA A 19 -3.38 -7.99 -1.78
C ALA A 19 -3.20 -7.60 -0.30
N ILE A 20 -4.25 -7.11 0.34
CA ILE A 20 -4.18 -6.68 1.75
C ILE A 20 -4.01 -7.90 2.66
N VAL A 21 -4.76 -8.99 2.44
CA VAL A 21 -4.61 -10.22 3.22
C VAL A 21 -3.20 -10.80 3.10
N LEU A 22 -2.64 -10.86 1.90
CA LEU A 22 -1.29 -11.38 1.69
C LEU A 22 -0.21 -10.48 2.33
N VAL A 23 -0.36 -9.15 2.29
CA VAL A 23 0.57 -8.24 2.98
C VAL A 23 0.52 -8.46 4.48
N VAL A 24 -0.68 -8.50 5.07
CA VAL A 24 -0.87 -8.73 6.51
C VAL A 24 -0.24 -10.06 6.92
N PHE A 25 -0.58 -11.13 6.21
CA PHE A 25 -0.03 -12.45 6.48
C PHE A 25 1.49 -12.48 6.29
N GLY A 26 2.00 -11.87 5.23
CA GLY A 26 3.43 -11.77 4.96
C GLY A 26 4.19 -11.08 6.09
N HIS A 27 3.72 -9.91 6.54
CA HIS A 27 4.31 -9.19 7.68
C HIS A 27 4.28 -10.03 8.96
N TRP A 28 3.17 -10.72 9.25
CA TRP A 28 3.08 -11.60 10.42
C TRP A 28 4.02 -12.80 10.34
N LEU A 29 4.23 -13.33 9.13
CA LEU A 29 5.11 -14.47 8.89
C LEU A 29 6.59 -14.10 9.08
N ILE A 30 7.01 -12.95 8.53
CA ILE A 30 8.40 -12.48 8.61
C ILE A 30 8.75 -11.87 9.97
N THR A 31 7.75 -11.49 10.77
CA THR A 31 8.00 -10.91 12.09
C THR A 31 8.37 -12.00 13.09
N GLY A 32 9.67 -12.14 13.33
CA GLY A 32 10.23 -13.01 14.34
C GLY A 32 10.77 -12.23 15.52
N LEU A 33 10.47 -12.68 16.74
CA LEU A 33 11.09 -12.19 17.96
C LEU A 33 11.98 -13.28 18.52
N VAL A 34 13.19 -12.90 18.93
CA VAL A 34 14.18 -13.77 19.54
C VAL A 34 14.63 -13.12 20.84
N ARG A 35 14.75 -13.92 21.89
CA ARG A 35 15.39 -13.48 23.12
C ARG A 35 16.88 -13.74 23.02
N ASP A 36 17.66 -12.69 23.21
CA ASP A 36 19.11 -12.76 23.25
C ASP A 36 19.57 -13.30 24.62
N PRO A 37 20.79 -13.86 24.73
CA PRO A 37 21.32 -14.41 25.99
C PRO A 37 21.39 -13.40 27.16
N ASN A 38 21.43 -12.10 26.86
CA ASN A 38 21.39 -11.02 27.85
C ASN A 38 19.96 -10.67 28.33
N GLY A 39 18.94 -11.40 27.87
CA GLY A 39 17.53 -11.20 28.20
C GLY A 39 16.80 -10.18 27.33
N ALA A 40 17.50 -9.46 26.44
CA ALA A 40 16.90 -8.50 25.52
C ALA A 40 16.07 -9.22 24.44
N ILE A 41 15.02 -8.55 23.95
CA ILE A 41 14.23 -9.06 22.82
C ILE A 41 14.70 -8.35 21.56
N SER A 42 15.20 -9.12 20.60
CA SER A 42 15.56 -8.67 19.28
C SER A 42 14.53 -9.13 18.25
N ALA A 43 14.45 -8.41 17.13
CA ALA A 43 13.61 -8.75 15.99
C ALA A 43 14.49 -9.04 14.77
N PRO A 44 15.15 -10.21 14.71
CA PRO A 44 16.06 -10.52 13.61
C PRO A 44 15.31 -10.64 12.29
N GLU A 45 15.92 -10.10 11.24
CA GLU A 45 15.35 -10.13 9.90
C GLU A 45 15.36 -11.56 9.34
N LEU A 46 14.17 -12.16 9.20
CA LEU A 46 14.00 -13.55 8.76
C LEU A 46 14.74 -13.84 7.44
N LEU A 47 14.62 -12.93 6.46
CA LEU A 47 15.14 -13.08 5.11
C LEU A 47 16.68 -13.06 5.05
N ALA A 48 17.32 -12.38 6.00
CA ALA A 48 18.77 -12.35 6.15
C ALA A 48 19.28 -13.57 6.91
N THR A 49 18.50 -14.09 7.87
CA THR A 49 18.90 -15.26 8.67
C THR A 49 18.60 -16.60 7.98
N VAL A 50 17.48 -16.70 7.26
CA VAL A 50 16.97 -17.94 6.66
C VAL A 50 16.81 -17.69 5.16
N HIS A 51 17.93 -17.72 4.44
CA HIS A 51 18.04 -17.26 3.04
C HIS A 51 17.01 -17.84 2.08
N TRP A 52 16.58 -19.09 2.24
CA TRP A 52 15.58 -19.70 1.35
C TRP A 52 14.23 -18.98 1.42
N THR A 53 13.92 -18.28 2.51
CA THR A 53 12.68 -17.50 2.65
C THR A 53 12.61 -16.32 1.68
N GLN A 54 13.72 -15.90 1.08
CA GLN A 54 13.72 -14.85 0.04
C GLN A 54 12.89 -15.28 -1.17
N TRP A 55 12.78 -16.58 -1.47
CA TRP A 55 11.92 -17.08 -2.54
C TRP A 55 10.43 -16.94 -2.22
N LEU A 56 10.04 -16.91 -0.93
CA LEU A 56 8.65 -16.69 -0.53
C LEU A 56 8.18 -15.27 -0.91
N THR A 57 9.11 -14.32 -1.02
CA THR A 57 8.80 -12.94 -1.40
C THR A 57 8.17 -12.84 -2.79
N LEU A 58 8.43 -13.81 -3.68
CA LEU A 58 7.76 -13.93 -4.97
C LEU A 58 6.24 -14.07 -4.81
N GLY A 59 5.80 -14.91 -3.87
CA GLY A 59 4.37 -15.09 -3.58
C GLY A 59 3.75 -13.90 -2.82
N PHE A 60 4.52 -13.25 -1.95
CA PHE A 60 4.02 -12.19 -1.06
C PHE A 60 4.14 -10.78 -1.62
N GLN A 61 4.98 -10.54 -2.63
CA GLN A 61 5.09 -9.24 -3.28
C GLN A 61 3.90 -8.99 -4.21
N ILE A 62 2.78 -8.61 -3.60
CA ILE A 62 1.46 -8.50 -4.24
C ILE A 62 1.08 -7.06 -4.62
N MET A 63 1.94 -6.10 -4.31
CA MET A 63 1.77 -4.69 -4.63
C MET A 63 1.46 -4.39 -6.10
N PRO A 64 2.05 -5.09 -7.10
CA PRO A 64 1.69 -4.86 -8.49
C PRO A 64 0.19 -5.03 -8.74
N LEU A 65 -0.45 -6.02 -8.12
CA LEU A 65 -1.90 -6.26 -8.27
C LEU A 65 -2.74 -5.19 -7.56
N PHE A 66 -2.26 -4.65 -6.43
CA PHE A 66 -2.94 -3.54 -5.76
C PHE A 66 -2.93 -2.28 -6.65
N PHE A 67 -1.78 -1.94 -7.25
CA PHE A 67 -1.68 -0.81 -8.18
C PHE A 67 -2.47 -1.04 -9.47
N LEU A 68 -2.47 -2.26 -10.02
CA LEU A 68 -3.30 -2.66 -11.16
C LEU A 68 -4.79 -2.40 -10.89
N ALA A 69 -5.31 -2.95 -9.78
CA ALA A 69 -6.70 -2.78 -9.38
C ALA A 69 -7.02 -1.31 -9.05
N GLY A 70 -6.05 -0.60 -8.46
CA GLY A 70 -6.11 0.84 -8.20
C GLY A 70 -6.31 1.64 -9.48
N GLY A 71 -5.48 1.39 -10.51
CA GLY A 71 -5.58 2.02 -11.82
C GLY A 71 -6.91 1.71 -12.50
N HIS A 72 -7.29 0.43 -12.56
CA HIS A 72 -8.57 0.02 -13.14
C HIS A 72 -9.78 0.74 -12.49
N ALA A 73 -9.82 0.83 -11.16
CA ALA A 73 -10.88 1.50 -10.43
C ALA A 73 -10.83 3.04 -10.59
N ALA A 74 -9.63 3.62 -10.56
CA ALA A 74 -9.44 5.06 -10.68
C ALA A 74 -9.77 5.58 -12.09
N GLY A 75 -9.38 4.85 -13.14
CA GLY A 75 -9.72 5.19 -14.53
C GLY A 75 -11.23 5.26 -14.74
N GLY A 76 -11.97 4.30 -14.17
CA GLY A 76 -13.43 4.31 -14.23
C GLY A 76 -14.09 5.42 -13.44
N SER A 77 -13.63 5.61 -12.21
CA SER A 77 -14.15 6.68 -11.35
C SER A 77 -13.88 8.07 -11.95
N TRP A 78 -12.70 8.27 -12.54
CA TRP A 78 -12.33 9.54 -13.18
C TRP A 78 -13.07 9.75 -14.50
N ALA A 79 -13.19 8.73 -15.35
CA ALA A 79 -13.94 8.83 -16.60
C ALA A 79 -15.41 9.23 -16.35
N ARG A 80 -16.04 8.63 -15.33
CA ARG A 80 -17.40 8.99 -14.91
C ARG A 80 -17.47 10.42 -14.38
N ALA A 81 -16.61 10.78 -13.43
CA ALA A 81 -16.59 12.12 -12.85
C ALA A 81 -16.39 13.22 -13.92
N ARG A 82 -15.51 12.96 -14.89
CA ARG A 82 -15.28 13.86 -16.01
C ARG A 82 -16.52 13.99 -16.92
N ASN A 83 -17.22 12.88 -17.20
CA ASN A 83 -18.46 12.91 -17.98
C ASN A 83 -19.60 13.65 -17.25
N GLU A 84 -19.57 13.65 -15.92
CA GLU A 84 -20.47 14.43 -15.05
C GLU A 84 -20.01 15.90 -14.88
N GLY A 85 -18.98 16.36 -15.60
CA GLY A 85 -18.49 17.73 -15.53
C GLY A 85 -17.72 18.09 -14.25
N ARG A 86 -17.31 17.10 -13.45
CA ARG A 86 -16.60 17.31 -12.18
C ARG A 86 -15.14 17.70 -12.43
N THR A 87 -14.58 18.55 -11.57
CA THR A 87 -13.19 19.01 -11.73
C THR A 87 -12.17 17.97 -11.25
N ALA A 88 -10.97 18.03 -11.84
CA ALA A 88 -9.84 17.20 -11.43
C ALA A 88 -9.45 17.42 -9.96
N ALA A 89 -9.41 18.68 -9.52
CA ALA A 89 -9.03 19.03 -8.16
C ALA A 89 -10.06 18.53 -7.13
N GLY A 90 -11.37 18.64 -7.39
CA GLY A 90 -12.39 18.06 -6.51
C GLY A 90 -12.28 16.53 -6.41
N TRP A 91 -12.11 15.86 -7.55
CA TRP A 91 -11.95 14.39 -7.59
C TRP A 91 -10.67 13.92 -6.88
N VAL A 92 -9.53 14.58 -7.12
CA VAL A 92 -8.25 14.27 -6.47
C VAL A 92 -8.35 14.51 -4.98
N GLY A 93 -8.90 15.66 -4.55
CA GLY A 93 -9.09 15.98 -3.13
C GLY A 93 -9.95 14.95 -2.41
N GLN A 94 -11.05 14.50 -3.02
CA GLN A 94 -11.89 13.44 -2.45
C GLN A 94 -11.15 12.12 -2.30
N ARG A 95 -10.32 11.72 -3.26
CA ARG A 95 -9.52 10.49 -3.17
C ARG A 95 -8.40 10.60 -2.15
N ALA A 96 -7.70 11.73 -2.14
CA ALA A 96 -6.66 12.03 -1.18
C ALA A 96 -7.23 11.94 0.24
N LEU A 97 -8.36 12.59 0.51
CA LEU A 97 -8.95 12.61 1.83
C LEU A 97 -9.45 11.24 2.30
N ARG A 98 -10.01 10.41 1.40
CA ARG A 98 -10.39 9.01 1.74
C ARG A 98 -9.21 8.16 2.23
N LEU A 99 -8.01 8.47 1.76
CA LEU A 99 -6.79 7.77 2.14
C LEU A 99 -6.13 8.42 3.36
N LEU A 100 -6.03 9.74 3.35
CA LEU A 100 -5.34 10.53 4.37
C LEU A 100 -6.10 10.58 5.70
N LEU A 101 -7.43 10.53 5.69
CA LEU A 101 -8.21 10.64 6.93
C LEU A 101 -8.02 9.41 7.85
N PRO A 102 -8.19 8.16 7.39
CA PRO A 102 -7.88 6.99 8.22
C PRO A 102 -6.41 6.92 8.62
N ALA A 103 -5.49 7.20 7.69
CA ALA A 103 -4.06 7.19 7.95
C ALA A 103 -3.64 8.27 8.96
N GLY A 104 -4.27 9.45 8.89
CA GLY A 104 -4.06 10.57 9.80
C GLY A 104 -4.51 10.26 11.22
N VAL A 105 -5.69 9.65 11.37
CA VAL A 105 -6.18 9.22 12.69
C VAL A 105 -5.32 8.12 13.28
N TYR A 106 -4.97 7.10 12.50
CA TYR A 106 -4.02 6.08 12.94
C TYR A 106 -2.70 6.69 13.40
N SER A 107 -2.10 7.55 12.56
CA SER A 107 -0.84 8.22 12.88
C SER A 107 -0.95 9.07 14.14
N GLY A 108 -2.05 9.81 14.31
CA GLY A 108 -2.30 10.61 15.50
C GLY A 108 -2.40 9.77 16.77
N LEU A 109 -3.07 8.62 16.72
CA LEU A 109 -3.17 7.70 17.86
C LEU A 109 -1.82 7.06 18.21
N VAL A 110 -1.03 6.66 17.20
CA VAL A 110 0.32 6.11 17.42
C VAL A 110 1.25 7.18 17.98
N LEU A 111 1.22 8.40 17.42
CA LEU A 111 2.02 9.53 17.92
C LEU A 111 1.64 9.89 19.35
N LEU A 112 0.35 9.88 19.69
CA LEU A 112 -0.10 10.09 21.07
C LEU A 112 0.46 9.00 22.01
N ALA A 113 0.43 7.74 21.60
CA ALA A 113 1.04 6.65 22.37
C ALA A 113 2.55 6.84 22.54
N VAL A 114 3.28 7.24 21.48
CA VAL A 114 4.71 7.56 21.55
C VAL A 114 4.97 8.70 22.54
N ALA A 115 4.16 9.77 22.51
CA ALA A 115 4.30 10.89 23.43
C ALA A 115 4.08 10.46 24.90
N ILE A 116 3.05 9.66 25.17
CA ILE A 116 2.77 9.12 26.51
C ILE A 116 3.92 8.23 26.98
N CYS A 117 4.35 7.27 26.16
CA CYS A 117 5.46 6.37 26.47
C CYS A 117 6.77 7.12 26.73
N SER A 118 7.06 8.17 25.94
CA SER A 118 8.21 9.04 26.17
C SER A 118 8.11 9.80 27.49
N ALA A 119 6.92 10.31 27.85
CA ALA A 119 6.71 11.05 29.09
C ALA A 119 6.84 10.18 30.36
N VAL A 120 6.49 8.89 30.28
CA VAL A 120 6.66 7.92 31.39
C VAL A 120 8.05 7.26 31.42
N GLY A 121 8.96 7.66 30.51
CA GLY A 121 10.35 7.20 30.53
C GLY A 121 10.59 5.81 29.93
N VAL A 122 9.76 5.35 28.99
CA VAL A 122 10.06 4.11 28.23
C VAL A 122 11.39 4.24 27.49
N ASP A 123 12.15 3.15 27.45
CA ASP A 123 13.43 3.09 26.76
C ASP A 123 13.34 3.63 25.30
N PRO A 124 14.23 4.56 24.91
CA PRO A 124 14.25 5.13 23.56
C PRO A 124 14.43 4.10 22.44
N GLY A 125 15.17 3.01 22.69
CA GLY A 125 15.36 1.93 21.73
C GLY A 125 14.08 1.14 21.48
N ILE A 126 13.33 0.82 22.54
CA ILE A 126 12.00 0.20 22.44
C ILE A 126 11.04 1.11 21.68
N LEU A 127 11.01 2.42 22.01
CA LEU A 127 10.20 3.39 21.30
C LEU A 127 10.53 3.42 19.80
N ALA A 128 11.81 3.44 19.44
CA ALA A 128 12.25 3.42 18.05
C ALA A 128 11.81 2.15 17.32
N LEU A 129 11.98 0.97 17.96
CA LEU A 129 11.58 -0.32 17.39
C LEU A 129 10.07 -0.39 17.15
N VAL A 130 9.27 -0.06 18.17
CA VAL A 130 7.80 -0.07 18.09
C VAL A 130 7.30 0.97 17.09
N GLY A 131 7.86 2.18 17.13
CA GLY A 131 7.53 3.26 16.21
C GLY A 131 7.85 2.91 14.76
N TRP A 132 8.94 2.20 14.50
CA TRP A 132 9.28 1.66 13.18
C TRP A 132 8.31 0.56 12.76
N ALA A 133 8.05 -0.43 13.62
CA ALA A 133 7.14 -1.54 13.32
C ALA A 133 5.71 -1.07 12.98
N MET A 134 5.24 0.02 13.60
CA MET A 134 3.94 0.62 13.33
C MET A 134 3.90 1.46 12.04
N ALA A 135 5.04 1.82 11.47
CA ALA A 135 5.12 2.63 10.25
C ALA A 135 5.66 1.87 9.03
N MET A 136 6.29 0.70 9.21
CA MET A 136 6.99 -0.03 8.14
C MET A 136 6.12 -0.25 6.89
N GLN A 137 4.82 -0.40 7.07
CA GLN A 137 3.87 -0.65 6.00
C GLN A 137 3.60 0.60 5.14
N PHE A 138 3.92 1.80 5.64
CA PHE A 138 3.55 3.10 5.05
C PHE A 138 4.16 3.38 3.68
N TRP A 139 5.24 2.68 3.30
CA TRP A 139 5.99 2.99 2.08
C TRP A 139 5.12 3.05 0.81
N PHE A 140 4.06 2.25 0.71
CA PHE A 140 3.20 2.27 -0.48
C PHE A 140 2.25 3.47 -0.49
N LEU A 141 1.88 3.98 0.69
CA LEU A 141 0.83 4.97 0.86
C LEU A 141 1.15 6.32 0.17
N PRO A 142 2.36 6.92 0.30
CA PRO A 142 2.71 8.13 -0.42
C PRO A 142 2.77 7.88 -1.94
N VAL A 143 3.28 6.72 -2.38
CA VAL A 143 3.34 6.36 -3.80
C VAL A 143 1.93 6.24 -4.40
N TYR A 144 1.02 5.55 -3.70
CA TYR A 144 -0.36 5.40 -4.11
C TYR A 144 -1.11 6.74 -4.12
N LEU A 145 -0.85 7.62 -3.14
CA LEU A 145 -1.39 8.96 -3.12
C LEU A 145 -0.90 9.80 -4.31
N LEU A 146 0.40 9.73 -4.65
CA LEU A 146 0.97 10.40 -5.82
C LEU A 146 0.35 9.91 -7.13
N LEU A 147 0.26 8.59 -7.34
CA LEU A 147 -0.36 8.02 -8.55
C LEU A 147 -1.87 8.31 -8.63
N SER A 148 -2.56 8.26 -7.50
CA SER A 148 -3.97 8.65 -7.42
C SER A 148 -4.17 10.13 -7.74
N ALA A 149 -3.29 11.01 -7.26
CA ALA A 149 -3.34 12.44 -7.57
C ALA A 149 -2.98 12.74 -9.03
N ALA A 150 -2.03 11.98 -9.60
CA ALA A 150 -1.63 12.08 -11.00
C ALA A 150 -2.64 11.43 -11.99
N THR A 151 -3.69 10.77 -11.49
CA THR A 151 -4.65 10.04 -12.34
C THR A 151 -5.24 10.87 -13.48
N PRO A 152 -5.65 12.14 -13.30
CA PRO A 152 -6.15 12.94 -14.42
C PRO A 152 -5.14 13.08 -15.58
N LEU A 153 -3.86 13.27 -15.25
CA LEU A 153 -2.77 13.38 -16.23
C LEU A 153 -2.46 12.02 -16.86
N LEU A 154 -2.28 10.99 -16.03
CA LEU A 154 -2.00 9.62 -16.46
C LEU A 154 -3.10 9.06 -17.35
N HIS A 155 -4.36 9.35 -17.04
CA HIS A 155 -5.52 8.94 -17.82
C HIS A 155 -5.66 9.77 -19.11
N ALA A 156 -5.31 11.06 -19.11
CA ALA A 156 -5.26 11.86 -20.34
C ALA A 156 -4.19 11.33 -21.30
N ALA A 157 -3.01 10.98 -20.78
CA ALA A 157 -1.95 10.33 -21.55
C ALA A 157 -2.42 8.97 -22.10
N HIS A 158 -3.04 8.15 -21.26
CA HIS A 158 -3.61 6.85 -21.66
C HIS A 158 -4.63 6.98 -22.80
N ARG A 159 -5.55 7.95 -22.73
CA ARG A 159 -6.52 8.18 -23.82
C ARG A 159 -5.87 8.59 -25.14
N ARG A 160 -4.69 9.22 -25.10
CA ARG A 160 -3.99 9.70 -26.31
C ARG A 160 -3.05 8.65 -26.90
N TRP A 161 -2.42 7.84 -26.06
CA TRP A 161 -1.32 6.96 -26.48
C TRP A 161 -1.50 5.47 -26.10
N GLY A 162 -2.53 5.12 -25.33
CA GLY A 162 -2.86 3.76 -24.92
C GLY A 162 -1.66 3.02 -24.30
N LEU A 163 -1.37 1.82 -24.82
CA LEU A 163 -0.29 0.95 -24.36
C LEU A 163 1.11 1.57 -24.44
N ARG A 164 1.32 2.64 -25.23
CA ARG A 164 2.62 3.31 -25.29
C ARG A 164 2.99 3.95 -23.95
N VAL A 165 2.01 4.35 -23.13
CA VAL A 165 2.28 5.00 -21.83
C VAL A 165 3.00 4.06 -20.85
N PRO A 166 2.47 2.87 -20.50
CA PRO A 166 3.19 1.95 -19.63
C PRO A 166 4.52 1.48 -20.24
N VAL A 167 4.62 1.34 -21.56
CA VAL A 167 5.89 0.98 -22.23
C VAL A 167 6.94 2.07 -22.04
N VAL A 168 6.61 3.34 -22.30
CA VAL A 168 7.54 4.46 -22.12
C VAL A 168 7.89 4.64 -20.64
N MET A 169 6.93 4.52 -19.72
CA MET A 169 7.21 4.57 -18.28
C MET A 169 8.17 3.45 -17.85
N GLY A 170 7.97 2.23 -18.36
CA GLY A 170 8.88 1.11 -18.11
C GLY A 170 10.27 1.36 -18.69
N ALA A 171 10.37 1.86 -19.93
CA ALA A 171 11.66 2.18 -20.54
C ALA A 171 12.43 3.26 -19.76
N VAL A 172 11.74 4.32 -19.32
CA VAL A 172 12.35 5.35 -18.46
C VAL A 172 12.77 4.78 -17.11
N ALA A 173 12.00 3.86 -16.53
CA ALA A 173 12.39 3.18 -15.29
C ALA A 173 13.64 2.31 -15.46
N LEU A 174 13.77 1.61 -16.59
CA LEU A 174 14.97 0.83 -16.90
C LEU A 174 16.20 1.72 -17.08
N VAL A 175 16.06 2.88 -17.72
CA VAL A 175 17.15 3.86 -17.83
C VAL A 175 17.54 4.39 -16.46
N ALA A 176 16.57 4.78 -15.63
CA ALA A 176 16.83 5.23 -14.26
C ALA A 176 17.56 4.16 -13.43
N ASP A 177 17.14 2.90 -13.53
CA ASP A 177 17.76 1.78 -12.83
C ASP A 177 19.18 1.49 -13.35
N ALA A 178 19.40 1.57 -14.66
CA ALA A 178 20.74 1.46 -15.25
C ALA A 178 21.69 2.56 -14.78
N LEU A 179 21.19 3.80 -14.58
CA LEU A 179 21.97 4.89 -14.00
C LEU A 179 22.28 4.66 -12.51
N VAL A 180 21.35 4.08 -11.75
CA VAL A 180 21.58 3.70 -10.35
C VAL A 180 22.67 2.64 -10.25
N VAL A 181 22.58 1.58 -11.04
CA VAL A 181 23.52 0.44 -11.00
C VAL A 181 24.86 0.81 -11.63
N GLY A 182 24.86 1.48 -12.79
CA GLY A 182 26.07 1.75 -13.56
C GLY A 182 26.82 3.00 -13.13
N LEU A 183 26.11 4.08 -12.75
CA LEU A 183 26.71 5.37 -12.40
C LEU A 183 26.59 5.72 -10.92
N HIS A 184 26.13 4.79 -10.06
CA HIS A 184 25.97 5.00 -8.62
C HIS A 184 25.18 6.28 -8.30
N ALA A 185 24.09 6.52 -9.03
CA ALA A 185 23.22 7.69 -8.90
C ALA A 185 21.92 7.36 -8.14
N PRO A 186 21.96 7.09 -6.81
CA PRO A 186 20.81 6.54 -6.07
C PRO A 186 19.59 7.47 -6.07
N VAL A 187 19.79 8.79 -6.17
CA VAL A 187 18.71 9.78 -6.20
C VAL A 187 17.81 9.60 -7.42
N VAL A 188 18.37 9.21 -8.58
CA VAL A 188 17.62 8.97 -9.82
C VAL A 188 16.66 7.79 -9.64
N GLY A 189 17.06 6.80 -8.85
CA GLY A 189 16.23 5.63 -8.55
C GLY A 189 14.93 5.97 -7.81
N LEU A 190 14.84 7.11 -7.12
CA LEU A 190 13.59 7.54 -6.49
C LEU A 190 12.44 7.70 -7.49
N LEU A 191 12.75 7.98 -8.77
CA LEU A 191 11.76 8.03 -9.84
C LEU A 191 11.04 6.68 -10.03
N ASN A 192 11.73 5.56 -9.77
CA ASN A 192 11.17 4.22 -9.97
C ASN A 192 10.02 3.90 -9.03
N TYR A 193 9.90 4.60 -7.88
CA TYR A 193 8.68 4.52 -7.07
C TYR A 193 7.44 4.96 -7.85
N VAL A 194 7.53 6.00 -8.67
CA VAL A 194 6.38 6.45 -9.46
C VAL A 194 6.32 5.68 -10.78
N LEU A 195 7.45 5.40 -11.41
CA LEU A 195 7.48 4.78 -12.73
C LEU A 195 7.08 3.31 -12.69
N VAL A 196 7.70 2.47 -11.86
CA VAL A 196 7.45 1.01 -11.83
C VAL A 196 6.05 0.70 -11.31
N TRP A 197 5.66 1.30 -10.19
CA TRP A 197 4.28 1.16 -9.67
C TRP A 197 3.26 1.84 -10.60
N GLY A 198 3.67 2.91 -11.29
CA GLY A 198 2.87 3.57 -12.32
C GLY A 198 2.64 2.71 -13.56
N VAL A 199 3.58 1.83 -13.94
CA VAL A 199 3.36 0.83 -14.99
C VAL A 199 2.21 -0.10 -14.59
N ALA A 200 2.23 -0.69 -13.40
CA ALA A 200 1.11 -1.51 -12.91
C ALA A 200 -0.22 -0.75 -12.94
N TYR A 201 -0.21 0.51 -12.48
CA TYR A 201 -1.38 1.38 -12.47
C TYR A 201 -1.92 1.68 -13.88
N GLN A 202 -1.04 1.99 -14.83
CA GLN A 202 -1.38 2.23 -16.24
C GLN A 202 -1.89 0.97 -16.95
N LEU A 203 -1.30 -0.20 -16.66
CA LEU A 203 -1.82 -1.49 -17.13
C LEU A 203 -3.25 -1.71 -16.62
N GLY A 204 -3.63 -1.14 -15.48
CA GLY A 204 -4.99 -1.14 -14.97
C GLY A 204 -5.97 -0.35 -15.84
N PHE A 205 -5.55 0.81 -16.38
CA PHE A 205 -6.34 1.53 -17.38
C PHE A 205 -6.45 0.76 -18.69
N CYS A 206 -5.34 0.15 -19.13
CA CYS A 206 -5.30 -0.65 -20.36
C CYS A 206 -6.18 -1.89 -20.28
N TRP A 207 -6.22 -2.56 -19.12
CA TRP A 207 -7.13 -3.67 -18.86
C TRP A 207 -8.59 -3.22 -18.87
N ARG A 208 -8.89 -2.10 -18.21
CA ARG A 208 -10.25 -1.52 -18.19
C ARG A 208 -10.78 -1.23 -19.59
N ASP A 209 -9.97 -0.61 -20.42
CA ASP A 209 -10.33 -0.22 -21.79
C ASP A 209 -10.12 -1.36 -22.80
N MET A 210 -9.92 -2.60 -22.31
CA MET A 210 -9.78 -3.81 -23.11
C MET A 210 -8.59 -3.83 -24.08
N LEU A 211 -7.60 -2.93 -23.89
CA LEU A 211 -6.33 -2.95 -24.64
C LEU A 211 -5.47 -4.18 -24.28
N ILE A 212 -5.64 -4.71 -23.07
CA ILE A 212 -5.04 -5.96 -22.61
C ILE A 212 -6.19 -6.91 -22.27
N ALA A 213 -6.83 -7.44 -23.31
CA ALA A 213 -7.96 -8.34 -23.14
C ALA A 213 -7.51 -9.65 -22.49
N GLU A 214 -8.24 -10.11 -21.48
CA GLU A 214 -7.96 -11.33 -20.71
C GLU A 214 -7.86 -12.59 -21.58
N ARG A 215 -8.55 -12.62 -22.73
CA ARG A 215 -8.57 -13.76 -23.66
C ARG A 215 -7.56 -13.65 -24.82
N SER A 216 -6.77 -12.58 -24.85
CA SER A 216 -5.72 -12.42 -25.86
C SER A 216 -4.46 -13.20 -25.46
N GLY A 217 -3.52 -13.39 -26.41
CA GLY A 217 -2.20 -13.96 -26.10
C GLY A 217 -1.30 -13.02 -25.28
N LEU A 218 -1.62 -11.72 -25.22
CA LEU A 218 -0.77 -10.71 -24.59
C LEU A 218 -0.57 -10.94 -23.08
N PRO A 219 -1.58 -11.22 -22.24
CA PRO A 219 -1.39 -11.63 -20.85
C PRO A 219 -0.42 -12.80 -20.65
N VAL A 220 -0.44 -13.80 -21.54
CA VAL A 220 0.48 -14.94 -21.49
C VAL A 220 1.90 -14.49 -21.84
N CYS A 221 2.06 -13.67 -22.89
CA CYS A 221 3.36 -13.08 -23.23
C CYS A 221 3.91 -12.21 -22.09
N MET A 222 3.07 -11.45 -21.40
CA MET A 222 3.46 -10.67 -20.22
C MET A 222 3.89 -11.58 -19.07
N ALA A 223 3.12 -12.62 -18.77
CA ALA A 223 3.42 -13.59 -17.70
C ALA A 223 4.75 -14.30 -17.95
N VAL A 224 4.91 -14.90 -19.13
CA VAL A 224 6.11 -15.66 -19.52
C VAL A 224 7.29 -14.71 -19.70
N GLY A 225 7.13 -13.61 -20.43
CA GLY A 225 8.19 -12.63 -20.67
C GLY A 225 8.68 -11.96 -19.38
N GLY A 226 7.77 -11.58 -18.48
CA GLY A 226 8.12 -11.02 -17.18
C GLY A 226 8.83 -12.03 -16.28
N ALA A 227 8.38 -13.30 -16.27
CA ALA A 227 9.04 -14.37 -15.51
C ALA A 227 10.45 -14.68 -16.05
N LEU A 228 10.61 -14.78 -17.38
CA LEU A 228 11.90 -15.01 -18.02
C LEU A 228 12.85 -13.84 -17.81
N ALA A 229 12.37 -12.60 -17.95
CA ALA A 229 13.18 -11.41 -17.71
C ALA A 229 13.62 -11.29 -16.24
N PHE A 230 12.71 -11.55 -15.30
CA PHE A 230 13.04 -11.59 -13.87
C PHE A 230 14.07 -12.69 -13.57
N GLY A 231 13.85 -13.91 -14.09
CA GLY A 231 14.77 -15.02 -13.93
C GLY A 231 16.16 -14.71 -14.48
N ALA A 232 16.24 -14.08 -15.66
CA ALA A 232 17.51 -13.66 -16.25
C ALA A 232 18.22 -12.59 -15.39
N LEU A 233 17.50 -11.55 -14.96
CA LEU A 233 18.06 -10.48 -14.13
C LEU A 233 18.56 -10.94 -12.76
N VAL A 234 17.94 -11.99 -12.20
CA VAL A 234 18.37 -12.61 -10.94
C VAL A 234 19.52 -13.59 -11.17
N THR A 235 19.50 -14.37 -12.25
CA THR A 235 20.51 -15.40 -12.53
C THR A 235 21.84 -14.81 -12.98
N PHE A 236 21.80 -13.82 -13.88
CA PHE A 236 23.00 -13.16 -14.41
C PHE A 236 23.40 -11.93 -13.58
N GLY A 237 22.58 -11.56 -12.59
CA GLY A 237 22.78 -10.39 -11.76
C GLY A 237 22.45 -9.07 -12.47
N PRO A 238 22.57 -7.94 -11.76
CA PRO A 238 23.07 -7.81 -10.39
C PRO A 238 21.99 -7.98 -9.30
N PHE A 239 20.76 -8.35 -9.65
CA PHE A 239 19.63 -8.28 -8.73
C PHE A 239 19.46 -9.54 -7.86
N PRO A 240 19.10 -9.40 -6.57
CA PRO A 240 18.79 -10.53 -5.73
C PRO A 240 17.42 -11.12 -6.10
N VAL A 241 17.13 -12.34 -5.65
CA VAL A 241 15.80 -12.96 -5.79
C VAL A 241 14.74 -12.27 -4.93
N SER A 242 15.16 -11.69 -3.78
CA SER A 242 14.22 -11.05 -2.86
C SER A 242 13.54 -9.86 -3.51
N LEU A 243 12.22 -9.86 -3.51
CA LEU A 243 11.41 -8.74 -3.96
C LEU A 243 11.11 -7.74 -2.85
N ILE A 244 11.59 -7.94 -1.64
CA ILE A 244 11.53 -6.96 -0.55
C ILE A 244 12.94 -6.64 -0.05
N LEU A 245 13.06 -5.56 0.71
CA LEU A 245 14.34 -5.14 1.27
C LEU A 245 14.91 -6.24 2.16
N VAL A 246 16.18 -6.57 1.95
CA VAL A 246 16.98 -7.43 2.83
C VAL A 246 18.20 -6.63 3.28
N THR A 247 18.45 -6.56 4.59
CA THR A 247 19.59 -5.79 5.11
C THR A 247 20.91 -6.34 4.54
N ARG A 248 21.83 -5.43 4.17
CA ARG A 248 23.12 -5.73 3.53
C ARG A 248 23.06 -6.31 2.10
N GLN A 249 21.89 -6.37 1.47
CA GLN A 249 21.80 -6.64 0.03
C GLN A 249 21.69 -5.33 -0.77
N SER A 250 22.63 -5.11 -1.69
CA SER A 250 22.62 -4.00 -2.63
C SER A 250 23.05 -4.52 -4.01
N PRO A 251 22.28 -4.30 -5.08
CA PRO A 251 21.04 -3.51 -5.16
C PRO A 251 19.81 -4.19 -4.51
N SER A 252 18.82 -3.38 -4.10
CA SER A 252 17.49 -3.87 -3.64
C SER A 252 16.48 -3.81 -4.78
N ASN A 253 15.52 -4.74 -4.81
CA ASN A 253 14.42 -4.72 -5.77
C ASN A 253 13.25 -3.80 -5.37
N THR A 254 13.17 -3.33 -4.13
CA THR A 254 12.01 -2.53 -3.64
C THR A 254 12.38 -1.14 -3.15
N ASN A 255 13.66 -0.89 -2.85
CA ASN A 255 14.12 0.39 -2.35
C ASN A 255 15.36 0.90 -3.12
N PRO A 256 15.16 1.56 -4.28
CA PRO A 256 13.91 1.76 -5.01
C PRO A 256 13.53 0.54 -5.89
N PRO A 257 12.35 0.53 -6.53
CA PRO A 257 11.97 -0.55 -7.46
C PRO A 257 12.98 -0.71 -8.62
N SER A 258 13.51 -1.92 -8.80
CA SER A 258 14.52 -2.21 -9.83
C SER A 258 13.92 -2.65 -11.17
N ALA A 259 14.78 -2.88 -12.17
CA ALA A 259 14.43 -3.57 -13.41
C ALA A 259 13.84 -4.97 -13.15
N ALA A 260 14.36 -5.70 -12.16
CA ALA A 260 13.82 -7.00 -11.79
C ALA A 260 12.41 -6.86 -11.20
N MET A 261 12.15 -5.84 -10.38
CA MET A 261 10.79 -5.53 -9.91
C MET A 261 9.84 -5.17 -11.06
N LEU A 262 10.31 -4.40 -12.04
CA LEU A 262 9.50 -4.09 -13.22
C LEU A 262 9.14 -5.34 -14.03
N ALA A 263 10.11 -6.24 -14.24
CA ALA A 263 9.85 -7.53 -14.88
C ALA A 263 8.82 -8.36 -14.09
N TRP A 264 8.96 -8.39 -12.76
CA TRP A 264 8.01 -9.04 -11.87
C TRP A 264 6.60 -8.43 -11.95
N VAL A 265 6.49 -7.10 -11.97
CA VAL A 265 5.22 -6.37 -12.14
C VAL A 265 4.52 -6.81 -13.42
N VAL A 266 5.23 -6.83 -14.55
CA VAL A 266 4.66 -7.21 -15.85
C VAL A 266 4.23 -8.69 -15.83
N GLY A 267 5.08 -9.56 -15.29
CA GLY A 267 4.79 -10.99 -15.14
C GLY A 267 3.56 -11.25 -14.28
N GLN A 268 3.51 -10.66 -13.09
CA GLN A 268 2.42 -10.86 -12.13
C GLN A 268 1.09 -10.29 -12.65
N VAL A 269 1.11 -9.14 -13.33
CA VAL A 269 -0.09 -8.60 -14.02
C VAL A 269 -0.55 -9.57 -15.11
N GLY A 270 0.37 -10.10 -15.93
CA GLY A 270 0.04 -11.11 -16.94
C GLY A 270 -0.66 -12.33 -16.34
N VAL A 271 -0.09 -12.90 -15.26
CA VAL A 271 -0.69 -14.03 -14.53
C VAL A 271 -2.08 -13.70 -14.01
N ALA A 272 -2.26 -12.53 -13.39
CA ALA A 272 -3.56 -12.10 -12.89
C ALA A 272 -4.61 -12.07 -14.01
N LEU A 273 -4.28 -11.48 -15.16
CA LEU A 273 -5.19 -11.39 -16.30
C LEU A 273 -5.49 -12.75 -16.95
N VAL A 274 -4.52 -13.66 -17.00
CA VAL A 274 -4.73 -15.05 -17.46
C VAL A 274 -5.72 -15.79 -16.56
N VAL A 275 -5.62 -15.59 -15.25
CA VAL A 275 -6.46 -16.27 -14.25
C VAL A 275 -7.82 -15.57 -14.05
N ALA A 276 -7.94 -14.30 -14.44
CA ALA A 276 -9.13 -13.47 -14.25
C ALA A 276 -10.45 -14.11 -14.73
N PRO A 277 -10.55 -14.74 -15.92
CA PRO A 277 -11.78 -15.36 -16.38
C PRO A 277 -12.25 -16.50 -15.48
N VAL A 278 -11.31 -17.29 -14.93
CA VAL A 278 -11.62 -18.41 -14.03
C VAL A 278 -12.08 -17.87 -12.69
N LEU A 279 -11.33 -16.92 -12.11
CA LEU A 279 -11.68 -16.33 -10.82
C LEU A 279 -12.98 -15.55 -10.85
N ARG A 280 -13.33 -14.88 -11.96
CA ARG A 280 -14.65 -14.23 -12.10
C ARG A 280 -15.80 -15.23 -11.96
N ARG A 281 -15.74 -16.40 -12.63
CA ARG A 281 -16.74 -17.47 -12.49
C ARG A 281 -16.82 -18.01 -11.06
N VAL A 282 -15.67 -18.10 -10.37
CA VAL A 282 -15.63 -18.53 -8.97
C VAL A 282 -16.26 -17.47 -8.07
N LEU A 283 -15.99 -16.18 -8.30
CA LEU A 283 -16.50 -15.05 -7.54
C LEU A 283 -17.99 -14.71 -7.81
N GLU A 284 -18.58 -15.26 -8.88
CA GLU A 284 -20.03 -15.25 -9.09
C GLU A 284 -20.77 -16.08 -8.01
N ARG A 285 -20.10 -17.07 -7.40
CA ARG A 285 -20.67 -17.86 -6.30
C ARG A 285 -20.85 -16.97 -5.06
N GLU A 286 -22.09 -16.73 -4.67
CA GLU A 286 -22.43 -15.82 -3.56
C GLU A 286 -21.84 -16.25 -2.21
N ARG A 287 -21.58 -17.56 -2.00
CA ARG A 287 -20.87 -18.07 -0.81
C ARG A 287 -19.45 -17.48 -0.70
N LEU A 288 -18.70 -17.45 -1.80
CA LEU A 288 -17.34 -16.93 -1.81
C LEU A 288 -17.33 -15.40 -1.79
N TRP A 289 -18.25 -14.77 -2.52
CA TRP A 289 -18.36 -13.32 -2.50
C TRP A 289 -18.70 -12.77 -1.11
N ARG A 290 -19.53 -13.47 -0.33
CA ARG A 290 -19.82 -13.10 1.07
C ARG A 290 -18.57 -13.07 1.96
N LEU A 291 -17.55 -13.88 1.67
CA LEU A 291 -16.27 -13.87 2.40
C LEU A 291 -15.37 -12.70 1.97
N VAL A 292 -15.36 -12.36 0.69
CA VAL A 292 -14.47 -11.32 0.12
C VAL A 292 -15.03 -9.91 0.35
N ARG A 293 -16.35 -9.73 0.19
CA ARG A 293 -17.04 -8.43 0.30
C ARG A 293 -16.69 -7.63 1.57
N PRO A 294 -16.69 -8.20 2.80
CA PRO A 294 -16.39 -7.42 4.00
C PRO A 294 -14.94 -6.92 4.01
N LEU A 295 -13.98 -7.71 3.49
CA LEU A 295 -12.56 -7.33 3.44
C LEU A 295 -12.33 -6.03 2.66
N GLY A 296 -13.11 -5.79 1.61
CA GLY A 296 -13.03 -4.54 0.85
C GLY A 296 -13.47 -3.31 1.66
N GLY A 297 -14.40 -3.47 2.61
CA GLY A 297 -14.89 -2.40 3.48
C GLY A 297 -13.89 -2.00 4.56
N VAL A 298 -13.20 -2.98 5.14
CA VAL A 298 -12.23 -2.78 6.24
C VAL A 298 -10.77 -2.81 5.77
N SER A 299 -10.52 -2.82 4.46
CA SER A 299 -9.19 -2.99 3.87
C SER A 299 -8.16 -1.98 4.40
N MET A 300 -8.55 -0.70 4.52
CA MET A 300 -7.65 0.34 5.05
C MET A 300 -7.35 0.11 6.53
N THR A 301 -8.35 -0.32 7.31
CA THR A 301 -8.20 -0.62 8.74
C THR A 301 -7.31 -1.84 8.96
N LEU A 302 -7.53 -2.93 8.22
CA LEU A 302 -6.65 -4.10 8.25
C LEU A 302 -5.21 -3.70 7.95
N TYR A 303 -5.00 -2.92 6.89
CA TYR A 303 -3.67 -2.45 6.52
C TYR A 303 -3.02 -1.56 7.58
N LEU A 304 -3.72 -0.61 8.17
CA LEU A 304 -3.12 0.28 9.16
C LEU A 304 -2.82 -0.44 10.47
N TRP A 305 -3.74 -1.28 10.95
CA TRP A 305 -3.72 -1.80 12.32
C TRP A 305 -3.13 -3.20 12.49
N HIS A 306 -2.78 -3.92 11.42
CA HIS A 306 -2.33 -5.32 11.54
C HIS A 306 -1.03 -5.54 12.34
N MET A 307 -0.18 -4.52 12.50
CA MET A 307 1.02 -4.65 13.33
C MET A 307 0.73 -4.46 14.83
N LEU A 308 -0.41 -3.87 15.21
CA LEU A 308 -0.78 -3.72 16.61
C LEU A 308 -0.95 -5.07 17.34
N PRO A 309 -1.67 -6.08 16.78
CA PRO A 309 -1.69 -7.44 17.35
C PRO A 309 -0.30 -8.02 17.63
N VAL A 310 0.67 -7.79 16.74
CA VAL A 310 2.04 -8.29 16.91
C VAL A 310 2.66 -7.69 18.17
N LEU A 311 2.48 -6.38 18.39
CA LEU A 311 2.97 -5.70 19.60
C LEU A 311 2.28 -6.20 20.86
N VAL A 312 0.97 -6.42 20.82
CA VAL A 312 0.19 -6.95 21.95
C VAL A 312 0.68 -8.35 22.32
N VAL A 313 0.90 -9.23 21.34
CA VAL A 313 1.41 -10.59 21.59
C VAL A 313 2.86 -10.55 22.05
N ALA A 314 3.70 -9.69 21.48
CA ALA A 314 5.07 -9.48 21.91
C ALA A 314 5.12 -9.08 23.40
N ALA A 315 4.30 -8.11 23.80
CA ALA A 315 4.21 -7.68 25.18
C ALA A 315 3.61 -8.75 26.10
N GLY A 316 2.55 -9.43 25.67
CA GLY A 316 1.81 -10.39 26.49
C GLY A 316 2.49 -11.74 26.68
N PHE A 317 3.25 -12.22 25.70
CA PHE A 317 3.86 -13.56 25.72
C PHE A 317 5.38 -13.55 25.81
N TYR A 318 6.06 -12.63 25.10
CA TYR A 318 7.52 -12.58 25.13
C TYR A 318 8.02 -11.82 26.35
N LEU A 319 7.43 -10.71 26.78
CA LEU A 319 7.89 -10.04 28.02
C LEU A 319 7.59 -10.85 29.29
N THR A 320 6.56 -11.72 29.26
CA THR A 320 6.16 -12.56 30.39
C THR A 320 6.90 -13.90 30.45
N GLY A 321 7.71 -14.23 29.43
CA GLY A 321 8.44 -15.50 29.35
C GLY A 321 7.55 -16.72 29.07
N ILE A 322 6.29 -16.52 28.67
CA ILE A 322 5.32 -17.59 28.37
C ILE A 322 5.52 -18.14 26.95
N ALA A 323 6.05 -17.33 26.03
CA ALA A 323 6.24 -17.72 24.65
C ALA A 323 7.20 -18.92 24.51
N PRO A 324 6.85 -19.96 23.73
CA PRO A 324 7.83 -20.93 23.27
C PRO A 324 8.90 -20.26 22.40
N GLU A 325 10.17 -20.52 22.68
CA GLU A 325 11.32 -19.94 21.97
C GLU A 325 12.10 -21.03 21.19
N PRO A 326 11.50 -21.68 20.18
CA PRO A 326 12.23 -22.63 19.34
C PRO A 326 13.33 -21.93 18.54
N GLY A 327 14.37 -22.68 18.15
CA GLY A 327 15.47 -22.15 17.34
C GLY A 327 14.95 -21.42 16.09
N TYR A 328 15.42 -20.20 15.86
CA TYR A 328 14.90 -19.34 14.78
C TYR A 328 15.04 -20.00 13.41
N GLY A 329 13.95 -20.09 12.65
CA GLY A 329 13.92 -20.75 11.34
C GLY A 329 13.88 -22.29 11.35
N SER A 330 13.90 -22.92 12.53
CA SER A 330 13.76 -24.38 12.67
C SER A 330 12.35 -24.89 12.29
N GLY A 331 12.20 -26.21 12.10
CA GLY A 331 10.89 -26.81 11.82
C GLY A 331 9.84 -26.51 12.89
N SER A 332 10.23 -26.51 14.17
CA SER A 332 9.33 -26.16 15.28
C SER A 332 8.95 -24.68 15.28
N TRP A 333 9.85 -23.78 14.84
CA TRP A 333 9.53 -22.37 14.62
C TRP A 333 8.46 -22.18 13.54
N TRP A 334 8.52 -22.95 12.43
CA TRP A 334 7.49 -22.92 11.38
C TRP A 334 6.15 -23.47 11.85
N VAL A 335 6.15 -24.54 12.65
CA VAL A 335 4.92 -25.05 13.28
C VAL A 335 4.30 -23.98 14.19
N LEU A 336 5.12 -23.23 14.95
CA LEU A 336 4.67 -22.13 15.82
C LEU A 336 4.06 -20.95 15.03
N ARG A 337 4.39 -20.78 13.74
CA ARG A 337 3.78 -19.73 12.92
C ARG A 337 2.27 -19.92 12.71
N VAL A 338 1.77 -21.16 12.77
CA VAL A 338 0.33 -21.44 12.64
C VAL A 338 -0.47 -20.85 13.81
N PRO A 339 -0.23 -21.22 15.09
CA PRO A 339 -0.92 -20.62 16.21
C PRO A 339 -0.63 -19.11 16.33
N TRP A 340 0.58 -18.66 15.97
CA TRP A 340 0.91 -17.23 15.90
C TRP A 340 -0.06 -16.46 14.98
N VAL A 341 -0.22 -16.88 13.73
CA VAL A 341 -1.14 -16.24 12.77
C VAL A 341 -2.59 -16.31 13.25
N VAL A 342 -3.00 -17.42 13.86
CA VAL A 342 -4.36 -17.58 14.40
C VAL A 342 -4.62 -16.56 15.52
N VAL A 343 -3.71 -16.45 16.50
CA VAL A 343 -3.83 -15.50 17.62
C VAL A 343 -3.86 -14.06 17.10
N LEU A 344 -2.96 -13.71 16.18
CA LEU A 344 -2.95 -12.38 15.56
C LEU A 344 -4.24 -12.10 14.77
N GLY A 345 -4.77 -13.10 14.08
CA GLY A 345 -6.05 -13.03 13.37
C GLY A 345 -7.21 -12.72 14.30
N VAL A 346 -7.31 -13.45 15.41
CA VAL A 346 -8.36 -13.23 16.43
C VAL A 346 -8.25 -11.83 17.04
N LEU A 347 -7.03 -11.40 17.40
CA LEU A 347 -6.80 -10.06 17.93
C LEU A 347 -7.12 -8.98 16.91
N LEU A 348 -6.76 -9.16 15.63
CA LEU A 348 -7.07 -8.20 14.58
C LEU A 348 -8.58 -8.07 14.35
N VAL A 349 -9.32 -9.19 14.38
CA VAL A 349 -10.80 -9.15 14.32
C VAL A 349 -11.37 -8.36 15.50
N GLY A 350 -10.85 -8.57 16.71
CA GLY A 350 -11.21 -7.78 17.88
C GLY A 350 -10.93 -6.28 17.70
N VAL A 351 -9.73 -5.92 17.23
CA VAL A 351 -9.33 -4.54 16.93
C VAL A 351 -10.28 -3.90 15.92
N VAL A 352 -10.57 -4.58 14.79
CA VAL A 352 -11.52 -4.08 13.79
C VAL A 352 -12.92 -3.89 14.38
N GLY A 353 -13.38 -4.81 15.23
CA GLY A 353 -14.66 -4.68 15.94
C GLY A 353 -14.72 -3.44 16.83
N VAL A 354 -13.66 -3.17 17.59
CA VAL A 354 -13.55 -2.00 18.47
C VAL A 354 -13.44 -0.68 17.69
N LEU A 355 -12.83 -0.70 16.50
CA LEU A 355 -12.67 0.48 15.66
C LEU A 355 -13.92 0.84 14.84
N GLY A 356 -14.96 0.00 14.84
CA GLY A 356 -16.20 0.25 14.09
C GLY A 356 -16.85 1.63 14.34
N PRO A 357 -17.00 2.11 15.60
CA PRO A 357 -17.48 3.46 15.87
C PRO A 357 -16.59 4.56 15.28
N LEU A 358 -15.26 4.39 15.34
CA LEU A 358 -14.30 5.32 14.77
C LEU A 358 -14.44 5.39 13.24
N GLU A 359 -14.56 4.25 12.55
CA GLU A 359 -14.77 4.20 11.10
C GLU A 359 -16.06 4.91 10.67
N ARG A 360 -17.14 4.77 11.45
CA ARG A 360 -18.40 5.50 11.21
C ARG A 360 -18.21 7.00 11.38
N GLY A 361 -17.50 7.41 12.44
CA GLY A 361 -17.15 8.82 12.68
C GLY A 361 -16.30 9.40 11.55
N LEU A 362 -15.29 8.66 11.07
CA LEU A 362 -14.45 9.06 9.94
C LEU A 362 -15.25 9.21 8.65
N SER A 363 -16.24 8.34 8.43
CA SER A 363 -17.14 8.44 7.29
C SER A 363 -18.00 9.70 7.36
N ALA A 364 -18.49 10.08 8.54
CA ALA A 364 -19.21 11.33 8.76
C ALA A 364 -18.32 12.57 8.54
N VAL A 365 -17.10 12.55 9.10
CA VAL A 365 -16.10 13.62 8.88
C VAL A 365 -15.76 13.74 7.39
N TYR A 366 -15.57 12.62 6.70
CA TYR A 366 -15.33 12.60 5.27
C TYR A 366 -16.48 13.25 4.49
N GLU A 367 -17.73 12.88 4.75
CA GLU A 367 -18.87 13.47 4.04
C GLU A 367 -19.02 14.98 4.32
N TRP A 368 -18.69 15.43 5.53
CA TRP A 368 -18.71 16.84 5.89
C TRP A 368 -17.57 17.64 5.22
N THR A 369 -16.38 17.06 5.15
CA THR A 369 -15.15 17.72 4.67
C THR A 369 -14.78 17.42 3.22
N ARG A 370 -15.53 16.55 2.53
CA ARG A 370 -15.19 16.13 1.17
C ARG A 370 -15.10 17.36 0.25
N PRO A 371 -14.00 17.50 -0.52
CA PRO A 371 -13.84 18.62 -1.42
C PRO A 371 -14.98 18.70 -2.43
N GLY A 372 -15.56 19.90 -2.58
CA GLY A 372 -16.56 20.18 -3.59
C GLY A 372 -16.00 20.17 -5.02
N ASP A 373 -16.88 20.15 -6.02
CA ASP A 373 -16.48 20.10 -7.43
C ASP A 373 -15.87 21.41 -7.93
N LEU A 374 -16.05 22.54 -7.24
CA LEU A 374 -15.43 23.83 -7.55
C LEU A 374 -14.52 24.27 -6.38
N PRO A 375 -13.25 23.83 -6.34
CA PRO A 375 -12.35 24.23 -5.29
C PRO A 375 -12.04 25.73 -5.40
N ARG A 376 -12.30 26.47 -4.33
CA ARG A 376 -12.05 27.93 -4.28
C ARG A 376 -10.57 28.27 -4.39
N ARG A 377 -9.68 27.34 -3.99
CA ARG A 377 -8.22 27.55 -3.88
C ARG A 377 -7.46 26.27 -4.26
N PRO A 378 -7.26 25.97 -5.56
CA PRO A 378 -6.63 24.72 -6.00
C PRO A 378 -5.19 24.54 -5.48
N TRP A 379 -4.48 25.63 -5.20
CA TRP A 379 -3.14 25.59 -4.59
C TRP A 379 -3.12 24.96 -3.20
N THR A 380 -4.21 25.06 -2.42
CA THR A 380 -4.31 24.41 -1.08
C THR A 380 -4.27 22.88 -1.21
N LEU A 381 -4.80 22.33 -2.30
CA LEU A 381 -4.75 20.89 -2.57
C LEU A 381 -3.31 20.47 -2.87
N GLY A 382 -2.61 21.24 -3.72
CA GLY A 382 -1.21 21.00 -4.05
C GLY A 382 -0.32 21.01 -2.81
N LEU A 383 -0.42 22.07 -1.99
CA LEU A 383 0.34 22.16 -0.73
C LEU A 383 -0.04 21.06 0.26
N GLY A 384 -1.32 20.74 0.38
CA GLY A 384 -1.81 19.67 1.26
C GLY A 384 -1.27 18.30 0.85
N LEU A 385 -1.23 18.00 -0.45
CA LEU A 385 -0.66 16.78 -1.00
C LEU A 385 0.85 16.71 -0.76
N VAL A 386 1.59 17.78 -1.06
CA VAL A 386 3.05 17.83 -0.85
C VAL A 386 3.37 17.58 0.63
N SER A 387 2.73 18.32 1.54
CA SER A 387 2.94 18.18 2.98
C SER A 387 2.62 16.77 3.48
N SER A 388 1.50 16.20 3.04
CA SER A 388 1.08 14.85 3.43
C SER A 388 2.02 13.78 2.88
N VAL A 389 2.41 13.87 1.60
CA VAL A 389 3.35 12.93 0.97
C VAL A 389 4.70 12.99 1.66
N SER A 390 5.24 14.19 1.93
CA SER A 390 6.51 14.36 2.64
C SER A 390 6.47 13.75 4.04
N ALA A 391 5.39 13.96 4.80
CA ALA A 391 5.22 13.35 6.11
C ALA A 391 5.13 11.82 6.04
N LEU A 392 4.34 11.27 5.11
CA LEU A 392 4.20 9.82 4.93
C LEU A 392 5.50 9.15 4.48
N VAL A 393 6.27 9.79 3.59
CA VAL A 393 7.60 9.32 3.18
C VAL A 393 8.55 9.29 4.38
N TRP A 394 8.50 10.33 5.22
CA TRP A 394 9.33 10.37 6.43
C TRP A 394 8.96 9.22 7.39
N PHE A 395 7.68 9.03 7.70
CA PHE A 395 7.22 7.94 8.57
C PHE A 395 7.56 6.56 8.01
N ALA A 396 7.41 6.36 6.70
CA ALA A 396 7.76 5.10 6.04
C ALA A 396 9.26 4.76 6.17
N GLY A 397 10.14 5.78 6.12
CA GLY A 397 11.59 5.57 6.24
C GLY A 397 12.10 5.49 7.68
N HIS A 398 11.52 6.25 8.60
CA HIS A 398 12.09 6.50 9.92
C HIS A 398 11.24 6.03 11.11
N GLY A 399 10.00 5.58 10.88
CA GLY A 399 9.08 5.21 11.95
C GLY A 399 8.41 6.40 12.62
N PHE A 400 7.60 6.14 13.64
CA PHE A 400 6.95 7.18 14.47
C PHE A 400 7.80 7.69 15.63
N ALA A 401 9.01 7.15 15.84
CA ALA A 401 9.86 7.51 16.96
C ALA A 401 11.36 7.33 16.63
N TYR A 402 11.81 7.90 15.51
CA TYR A 402 13.20 7.73 15.05
C TYR A 402 14.22 8.14 16.12
N GLY A 403 15.16 7.25 16.43
CA GLY A 403 16.13 7.46 17.51
C GLY A 403 15.48 7.64 18.89
N GLY A 404 14.25 7.14 19.09
CA GLY A 404 13.47 7.26 20.31
C GLY A 404 12.86 8.65 20.55
N ARG A 405 12.88 9.54 19.54
CA ARG A 405 12.40 10.91 19.66
C ARG A 405 11.06 11.12 18.97
N PHE A 406 10.22 11.99 19.55
CA PHE A 406 8.96 12.38 18.93
C PHE A 406 9.19 13.17 17.63
N PRO A 407 8.55 12.79 16.51
CA PRO A 407 8.84 13.35 15.21
C PRO A 407 7.95 14.58 14.91
N VAL A 408 8.29 15.72 15.51
CA VAL A 408 7.47 16.95 15.47
C VAL A 408 7.17 17.42 14.04
N VAL A 409 8.22 17.57 13.21
CA VAL A 409 8.09 18.11 11.84
C VAL A 409 7.13 17.30 10.96
N PRO A 410 7.30 15.98 10.78
CA PRO A 410 6.38 15.18 9.97
C PRO A 410 4.99 15.03 10.62
N ALA A 411 4.88 15.05 11.95
CA ALA A 411 3.58 15.06 12.64
C ALA A 411 2.79 16.33 12.29
N VAL A 412 3.40 17.50 12.43
CA VAL A 412 2.81 18.78 12.03
C VAL A 412 2.52 18.81 10.54
N GLY A 413 3.46 18.34 9.71
CA GLY A 413 3.30 18.26 8.25
C GLY A 413 2.10 17.42 7.82
N LEU A 414 1.84 16.30 8.50
CA LEU A 414 0.67 15.47 8.23
C LEU A 414 -0.62 16.18 8.65
N VAL A 415 -0.68 16.78 9.84
CA VAL A 415 -1.86 17.52 10.32
C VAL A 415 -2.19 18.69 9.40
N VAL A 416 -1.18 19.51 9.06
CA VAL A 416 -1.32 20.63 8.12
C VAL A 416 -1.73 20.13 6.75
N GLY A 417 -1.11 19.05 6.26
CA GLY A 417 -1.41 18.45 4.97
C GLY A 417 -2.87 18.00 4.85
N VAL A 418 -3.35 17.24 5.84
CA VAL A 418 -4.74 16.78 5.93
C VAL A 418 -5.70 17.97 6.03
N GLY A 419 -5.40 18.94 6.90
CA GLY A 419 -6.22 20.14 7.08
C GLY A 419 -6.33 20.97 5.81
N LEU A 420 -5.23 21.15 5.07
CA LEU A 420 -5.24 21.85 3.78
C LEU A 420 -6.11 21.12 2.76
N VAL A 421 -6.03 19.78 2.67
CA VAL A 421 -6.90 18.99 1.78
C VAL A 421 -8.38 19.15 2.17
N MET A 422 -8.73 19.16 3.46
CA MET A 422 -10.11 19.37 3.93
C MET A 422 -10.67 20.74 3.55
N VAL A 423 -9.83 21.78 3.49
CA VAL A 423 -10.27 23.17 3.24
C VAL A 423 -10.37 23.49 1.73
N THR A 424 -9.91 22.60 0.84
CA THR A 424 -9.88 22.82 -0.62
C THR A 424 -11.25 23.11 -1.25
N GLY A 425 -12.35 22.73 -0.63
CA GLY A 425 -13.68 23.23 -0.97
C GLY A 425 -14.77 22.65 -0.08
N ARG A 426 -15.52 23.49 0.65
CA ARG A 426 -16.69 23.05 1.40
C ARG A 426 -17.79 22.56 0.46
N SER A 427 -18.44 21.46 0.83
CA SER A 427 -19.52 20.82 0.11
C SER A 427 -20.77 21.73 0.04
N SER A 428 -21.67 21.41 -0.89
CA SER A 428 -22.94 22.09 -1.21
C SER A 428 -23.95 22.25 -0.07
N VAL A 429 -23.63 21.81 1.16
CA VAL A 429 -24.49 22.00 2.35
C VAL A 429 -24.71 23.49 2.65
N ASP A 430 -23.73 24.35 2.34
CA ASP A 430 -23.90 25.81 2.42
C ASP A 430 -24.87 26.40 1.37
N ARG A 431 -25.23 25.65 0.31
CA ARG A 431 -26.33 26.08 -0.59
C ARG A 431 -27.69 25.80 0.01
N GLY A 432 -27.85 24.69 0.75
CA GLY A 432 -29.10 24.35 1.42
C GLY A 432 -29.47 25.34 2.52
N LEU A 433 -28.49 25.80 3.28
CA LEU A 433 -28.69 26.77 4.37
C LEU A 433 -28.81 28.23 3.89
N ARG A 434 -28.26 28.57 2.72
CA ARG A 434 -28.41 29.91 2.11
C ARG A 434 -29.68 30.07 1.26
N LEU A 435 -30.28 28.98 0.79
CA LEU A 435 -31.53 29.01 0.02
C LEU A 435 -32.79 28.92 0.91
N THR A 436 -32.65 28.54 2.18
CA THR A 436 -33.74 28.58 3.18
C THR A 436 -33.72 29.85 4.04
N SER A 437 -32.72 30.72 3.85
CA SER A 437 -32.56 31.99 4.57
C SER A 437 -32.67 33.22 3.65
N ALA A 438 -33.13 33.02 2.41
CA ALA A 438 -33.56 34.05 1.47
C ALA A 438 -35.01 33.75 1.08
#